data_AF-A0A8X6GP66-F1
#
_entry.id   AF-A0A8X6GP66-F1
#
_cell.length_a   1.000
_cell.length_b   1.000
_cell.length_c   1.000
_cell.angle_alpha   90.00
_cell.angle_beta   90.00
_cell.angle_gamma   90.00
#
_symmetry.space_group_name_H-M   'P 1'
#
loop_
_entity.id
_entity.type
_entity.pdbx_description
1 polymer ?
#
loop_
_entity_poly.entity_id
_entity_poly.type
_entity_poly.pdbx_seq_one_letter_code
_entity_poly.pdbx_strand_id
1 'polypeptide(L)'
;MSQDEFGSKDKWYLRPIWTSPSFKLLQSLWLLTCLVFLYVYQGIIVSTYAADRLKPQIEKLEDFLENPDVIIGTYENSYPVLCLEKLANTKLESVLERIKKNLIKMDTGIPQWLDDVEAGKSAYIADTLYSKFMIGERFKLTGKCNIRVVSFDLCSGYIALATRRGLHKKYMRKLDEGILRFNEGRLAKRHILESVLYYEICSQNIDVVRNPLDLEDLLGAFTILGAGLGISVIYFIMELAMYRVKKN
;
A
#
# COMPACT_ATOMS: atom_id res chain seq x y z
N MET A 1 71.72 30.89 -6.44
CA MET A 1 72.03 31.64 -7.66
C MET A 1 71.92 30.64 -8.80
N SER A 2 70.91 30.63 -9.67
CA SER A 2 69.87 31.56 -10.11
C SER A 2 68.60 30.71 -10.39
N GLN A 3 67.37 31.04 -10.00
CA GLN A 3 66.45 32.04 -10.59
C GLN A 3 66.47 32.13 -12.12
N ASP A 4 65.24 32.11 -12.68
CA ASP A 4 64.83 32.23 -14.10
C ASP A 4 64.82 30.89 -14.86
N GLU A 5 63.72 30.37 -15.43
CA GLU A 5 62.51 30.97 -15.99
C GLU A 5 61.27 30.08 -15.72
N PHE A 6 60.33 30.53 -14.88
CA PHE A 6 58.97 29.98 -14.89
C PHE A 6 58.17 30.67 -16.01
N GLY A 7 58.42 30.23 -17.24
CA GLY A 7 57.66 30.63 -18.41
C GLY A 7 56.22 30.09 -18.37
N SER A 8 55.25 31.00 -18.25
CA SER A 8 53.85 30.93 -18.71
C SER A 8 53.41 29.61 -19.36
N LYS A 9 52.85 28.65 -18.59
CA LYS A 9 52.25 27.40 -19.13
C LYS A 9 51.10 26.83 -18.30
N ASP A 10 50.03 27.59 -18.06
CA ASP A 10 48.85 27.05 -17.37
C ASP A 10 47.99 26.10 -18.23
N LYS A 11 48.26 25.99 -19.54
CA LYS A 11 47.42 25.21 -20.47
C LYS A 11 47.90 23.78 -20.77
N TRP A 12 49.08 23.36 -20.31
CA TRP A 12 49.71 22.11 -20.76
C TRP A 12 49.95 21.05 -19.67
N TYR A 13 49.76 21.36 -18.39
CA TYR A 13 49.99 20.40 -17.30
C TYR A 13 48.91 19.30 -17.19
N LEU A 14 47.70 19.54 -17.71
CA LEU A 14 46.61 18.56 -17.61
C LEU A 14 46.71 17.42 -18.63
N ARG A 15 47.20 17.66 -19.86
CA ARG A 15 47.31 16.60 -20.90
C ARG A 15 48.08 15.35 -20.45
N PRO A 16 49.30 15.44 -19.86
CA PRO A 16 50.06 14.25 -19.48
C PRO A 16 49.39 13.45 -18.35
N ILE A 17 48.69 14.12 -17.43
CA ILE A 17 47.96 13.50 -16.31
C ILE A 17 46.80 12.64 -16.84
N TRP A 18 46.02 13.18 -17.79
CA TRP A 18 44.88 12.48 -18.40
C TRP A 18 45.28 11.28 -19.27
N THR A 19 46.49 11.31 -19.84
CA THR A 19 47.02 10.18 -20.62
C THR A 19 47.66 9.07 -19.78
N SER A 20 47.89 9.31 -18.49
CA SER A 20 48.53 8.32 -17.62
C SER A 20 47.63 7.10 -17.39
N PRO A 21 48.19 5.88 -17.40
CA PRO A 21 47.40 4.65 -17.24
C PRO A 21 46.73 4.57 -15.85
N SER A 22 47.39 5.09 -14.81
CA SER A 22 46.84 5.16 -13.45
C SER A 22 45.60 6.05 -13.36
N PHE A 23 45.59 7.19 -14.07
CA PHE A 23 44.42 8.08 -14.10
C PHE A 23 43.24 7.44 -14.85
N LYS A 24 43.52 6.72 -15.96
CA LYS A 24 42.48 5.98 -16.70
C LYS A 24 41.86 4.86 -15.87
N LEU A 25 42.67 4.12 -15.10
CA LEU A 25 42.17 3.09 -14.18
C LEU A 25 41.30 3.69 -13.07
N LEU A 26 41.76 4.80 -12.48
CA LEU A 26 40.99 5.51 -11.45
C LEU A 26 39.66 6.02 -12.01
N GLN A 27 39.66 6.63 -13.20
CA GLN A 27 38.46 7.11 -13.87
C GLN A 27 37.50 5.96 -14.21
N SER A 28 38.02 4.84 -14.72
CA SER A 28 37.20 3.66 -15.03
C SER A 28 36.57 3.07 -13.78
N LEU A 29 37.33 2.97 -12.69
CA LEU A 29 36.83 2.47 -11.40
C LEU A 29 35.78 3.41 -10.80
N TRP A 30 36.01 4.72 -10.89
CA TRP A 30 35.06 5.73 -10.45
C TRP A 30 33.75 5.65 -11.24
N LEU A 31 33.81 5.61 -12.57
CA LEU A 31 32.63 5.51 -13.42
C LEU A 31 31.86 4.21 -13.20
N LEU A 32 32.56 3.08 -13.05
CA LEU A 32 31.93 1.80 -12.74
C LEU A 32 31.19 1.88 -11.40
N THR A 33 31.83 2.46 -10.38
CA THR A 33 31.25 2.63 -9.04
C THR A 33 30.00 3.52 -9.10
N CYS A 34 30.07 4.68 -9.75
CA CYS A 34 28.91 5.56 -9.95
C CYS A 34 27.77 4.86 -10.67
N LEU A 35 28.07 4.07 -11.70
CA LEU A 35 27.07 3.34 -12.47
C LEU A 35 26.38 2.27 -11.62
N VAL A 36 27.14 1.51 -10.82
CA VAL A 36 26.58 0.53 -9.87
C VAL A 36 25.67 1.21 -8.85
N PHE A 37 26.11 2.32 -8.24
CA PHE A 37 25.28 3.06 -7.29
C PHE A 37 23.99 3.59 -7.91
N LEU A 38 24.05 4.11 -9.14
CA LEU A 38 22.87 4.62 -9.84
C LEU A 38 21.85 3.51 -10.10
N TYR A 39 22.29 2.34 -10.58
CA TYR A 39 21.39 1.20 -10.80
C TYR A 39 20.81 0.63 -9.51
N VAL A 40 21.62 0.51 -8.46
CA VAL A 40 21.14 0.05 -7.14
C VAL A 40 20.12 1.01 -6.56
N TYR A 41 20.39 2.32 -6.64
CA TYR A 41 19.47 3.35 -6.15
C TYR A 41 18.16 3.37 -6.93
N GLN A 42 18.20 3.25 -8.26
CA GLN A 42 17.00 3.10 -9.08
C GLN A 42 16.20 1.85 -8.69
N GLY A 43 16.87 0.72 -8.47
CA GLY A 43 16.22 -0.52 -8.03
C GLY A 43 15.53 -0.37 -6.68
N ILE A 44 16.19 0.28 -5.71
CA ILE A 44 15.63 0.55 -4.39
C ILE A 44 14.41 1.45 -4.51
N ILE A 45 14.50 2.57 -5.23
CA ILE A 45 13.37 3.48 -5.48
C ILE A 45 12.18 2.73 -6.07
N VAL A 46 12.40 1.99 -7.17
CA VAL A 46 11.31 1.27 -7.82
C VAL A 46 10.68 0.26 -6.87
N SER A 47 11.49 -0.44 -6.07
CA SER A 47 11.00 -1.41 -5.10
C SER A 47 10.21 -0.76 -3.96
N THR A 48 10.67 0.37 -3.41
CA THR A 48 9.99 1.05 -2.30
C THR A 48 8.66 1.64 -2.76
N TYR A 49 8.66 2.33 -3.92
CA TYR A 49 7.42 2.88 -4.48
C TYR A 49 6.42 1.79 -4.89
N ALA A 50 6.90 0.63 -5.36
CA ALA A 50 6.02 -0.50 -5.63
C ALA A 50 5.45 -1.12 -4.35
N ALA A 51 6.27 -1.27 -3.30
CA ALA A 51 5.86 -1.89 -2.04
C ALA A 51 4.82 -1.05 -1.27
N ASP A 52 5.05 0.26 -1.14
CA ASP A 52 4.17 1.15 -0.35
C ASP A 52 2.80 1.35 -1.00
N ARG A 53 2.72 1.28 -2.34
CA ARG A 53 1.44 1.41 -3.08
C ARG A 53 0.58 0.16 -2.98
N LEU A 54 1.17 -1.01 -2.71
CA LEU A 54 0.48 -2.30 -2.78
C LEU A 54 0.04 -2.81 -1.42
N LYS A 55 0.75 -2.45 -0.35
CA LYS A 55 0.49 -2.98 0.99
C LYS A 55 -0.67 -2.24 1.67
N PRO A 56 -1.81 -2.90 1.94
CA PRO A 56 -2.85 -2.29 2.77
C PRO A 56 -2.31 -2.03 4.18
N GLN A 57 -2.80 -0.97 4.83
CA GLN A 57 -2.35 -0.59 6.17
C GLN A 57 -2.67 -1.65 7.24
N ILE A 58 -3.72 -2.44 7.02
CA ILE A 58 -4.19 -3.49 7.92
C ILE A 58 -4.39 -4.76 7.10
N GLU A 59 -3.59 -5.78 7.36
CA GLU A 59 -3.70 -7.11 6.77
C GLU A 59 -4.24 -8.14 7.75
N LYS A 60 -3.87 -7.99 9.03
CA LYS A 60 -4.13 -9.00 10.06
C LYS A 60 -4.76 -8.39 11.30
N LEU A 61 -5.29 -9.26 12.15
CA LEU A 61 -5.91 -8.84 13.40
C LEU A 61 -4.86 -8.24 14.37
N GLU A 62 -3.60 -8.68 14.27
CA GLU A 62 -2.49 -8.16 15.07
C GLU A 62 -2.18 -6.69 14.76
N ASP A 63 -2.41 -6.22 13.53
CA ASP A 63 -2.10 -4.84 13.12
C ASP A 63 -2.95 -3.82 13.88
N PHE A 64 -4.08 -4.24 14.45
CA PHE A 64 -4.91 -3.42 15.33
C PHE A 64 -4.32 -3.21 16.73
N LEU A 65 -3.31 -4.01 17.13
CA LEU A 65 -2.54 -3.75 18.34
C LEU A 65 -1.61 -2.55 18.13
N GLU A 66 -1.05 -2.40 16.93
CA GLU A 66 -0.15 -1.31 16.56
C GLU A 66 -0.92 -0.01 16.26
N ASN A 67 -2.18 -0.13 15.83
CA ASN A 67 -3.05 0.99 15.49
C ASN A 67 -4.28 1.09 16.44
N PRO A 68 -4.12 1.66 17.65
CA PRO A 68 -5.20 1.78 18.63
C PRO A 68 -6.28 2.79 18.23
N ASP A 69 -5.95 3.75 17.36
CA ASP A 69 -6.85 4.85 16.97
C ASP A 69 -7.96 4.42 16.01
N VAL A 70 -7.78 3.30 15.30
CA VAL A 70 -8.78 2.77 14.37
C VAL A 70 -9.90 2.08 15.14
N ILE A 71 -11.14 2.50 14.92
CA ILE A 71 -12.31 1.88 15.53
C ILE A 71 -12.55 0.53 14.85
N ILE A 72 -12.53 -0.55 15.61
CA ILE A 72 -12.82 -1.89 15.10
C ILE A 72 -14.18 -2.36 15.60
N GLY A 73 -14.99 -2.93 14.70
CA GLY A 73 -16.33 -3.42 15.04
C GLY A 73 -16.79 -4.60 14.19
N THR A 74 -17.91 -5.19 14.60
CA THR A 74 -18.59 -6.27 13.88
C THR A 74 -20.08 -6.29 14.25
N TYR A 75 -20.86 -7.15 13.60
CA TYR A 75 -22.28 -7.30 13.90
C TYR A 75 -22.52 -8.07 15.20
N GLU A 76 -23.45 -7.59 16.01
CA GLU A 76 -23.94 -8.28 17.20
C GLU A 76 -24.54 -9.65 16.82
N ASN A 77 -24.31 -10.68 17.65
CA ASN A 77 -24.82 -12.04 17.45
C ASN A 77 -24.47 -12.66 16.09
N SER A 78 -23.32 -12.28 15.51
CA SER A 78 -22.85 -12.77 14.22
C SER A 78 -21.77 -13.85 14.33
N TYR A 79 -21.55 -14.58 13.24
CA TYR A 79 -20.52 -15.61 13.17
C TYR A 79 -19.10 -15.10 13.50
N PRO A 80 -18.66 -13.92 13.02
CA PRO A 80 -17.39 -13.32 13.44
C PRO A 80 -17.23 -13.18 14.96
N VAL A 81 -18.26 -12.74 15.69
CA VAL A 81 -18.20 -12.57 17.15
C VAL A 81 -17.89 -13.90 17.83
N LEU A 82 -18.62 -14.96 17.47
CA LEU A 82 -18.42 -16.31 18.03
C LEU A 82 -17.00 -16.85 17.77
N CYS A 83 -16.40 -16.45 16.65
CA CYS A 83 -15.03 -16.83 16.31
C CYS A 83 -14.00 -16.00 17.08
N LEU A 84 -14.24 -14.70 17.23
CA LEU A 84 -13.39 -13.82 18.01
C LEU A 84 -13.40 -14.18 19.50
N GLU A 85 -14.52 -14.70 20.03
CA GLU A 85 -14.59 -15.21 21.41
C GLU A 85 -13.63 -16.39 21.66
N LYS A 86 -13.30 -17.19 20.65
CA LYS A 86 -12.29 -18.26 20.78
C LYS A 86 -10.87 -17.72 20.95
N LEU A 87 -10.65 -16.46 20.61
CA LEU A 87 -9.37 -15.76 20.80
C LEU A 87 -9.26 -15.15 22.21
N ALA A 88 -10.26 -15.33 23.08
CA ALA A 88 -10.17 -14.95 24.49
C ALA A 88 -8.96 -15.64 25.16
N ASN A 89 -8.26 -14.90 26.04
CA ASN A 89 -7.01 -15.30 26.69
C ASN A 89 -5.77 -15.37 25.78
N THR A 90 -5.83 -14.80 24.57
CA THR A 90 -4.64 -14.63 23.71
C THR A 90 -4.14 -13.18 23.76
N LYS A 91 -3.02 -12.90 23.09
CA LYS A 91 -2.49 -11.52 22.93
C LYS A 91 -3.48 -10.55 22.27
N LEU A 92 -4.55 -11.06 21.65
CA LEU A 92 -5.58 -10.29 20.95
C LEU A 92 -6.80 -9.99 21.82
N GLU A 93 -6.76 -10.29 23.12
CA GLU A 93 -7.87 -10.01 24.04
C GLU A 93 -8.24 -8.52 24.11
N SER A 94 -7.25 -7.63 24.07
CA SER A 94 -7.49 -6.18 24.02
C SER A 94 -8.23 -5.74 22.75
N VAL A 95 -7.97 -6.41 21.61
CA VAL A 95 -8.67 -6.20 20.35
C VAL A 95 -10.10 -6.71 20.45
N LEU A 96 -10.30 -7.91 21.02
CA LEU A 96 -11.62 -8.47 21.27
C LEU A 96 -12.49 -7.53 22.13
N GLU A 97 -11.96 -7.00 23.22
CA GLU A 97 -12.70 -6.08 24.09
C GLU A 97 -13.06 -4.76 23.39
N ARG A 98 -12.21 -4.27 22.47
CA ARG A 98 -12.54 -3.12 21.61
C ARG A 98 -13.68 -3.46 20.65
N ILE A 99 -13.66 -4.64 20.03
CA ILE A 99 -14.72 -5.09 19.13
C ILE A 99 -16.05 -5.20 19.89
N LYS A 100 -16.06 -5.79 21.08
CA LYS A 100 -17.27 -5.93 21.92
C LYS A 100 -17.90 -4.58 22.30
N LYS A 101 -17.09 -3.53 22.45
CA LYS A 101 -17.59 -2.17 22.71
C LYS A 101 -18.25 -1.53 21.50
N ASN A 102 -17.86 -1.92 20.29
CA ASN A 102 -18.32 -1.36 19.01
C ASN A 102 -19.15 -2.37 18.20
N LEU A 103 -20.01 -3.13 18.89
CA LEU A 103 -20.94 -4.03 18.22
C LEU A 103 -22.06 -3.22 17.54
N ILE A 104 -22.30 -3.51 16.28
CA ILE A 104 -23.37 -2.88 15.51
C ILE A 104 -24.55 -3.82 15.40
N LYS A 105 -25.75 -3.26 15.43
CA LYS A 105 -26.98 -3.99 15.11
C LYS A 105 -27.14 -4.11 13.60
N MET A 106 -27.74 -5.20 13.14
CA MET A 106 -28.11 -5.32 11.73
C MET A 106 -29.12 -4.22 11.38
N ASP A 107 -28.81 -3.47 10.34
CA ASP A 107 -29.69 -2.44 9.79
C ASP A 107 -30.26 -2.92 8.43
N THR A 108 -31.45 -2.46 8.10
CA THR A 108 -32.09 -2.72 6.81
C THR A 108 -31.68 -1.63 5.82
N GLY A 109 -30.58 -1.85 5.09
CA GLY A 109 -30.10 -0.91 4.08
C GLY A 109 -28.57 -0.84 4.02
N ILE A 110 -28.05 0.26 3.46
CA ILE A 110 -26.62 0.54 3.50
C ILE A 110 -26.27 1.09 4.87
N PRO A 111 -25.38 0.44 5.62
CA PRO A 111 -25.05 0.85 6.97
C PRO A 111 -24.28 2.17 7.00
N GLN A 112 -24.55 2.98 8.01
CA GLN A 112 -23.83 4.24 8.27
C GLN A 112 -22.35 4.03 8.59
N TRP A 113 -22.01 2.89 9.17
CA TRP A 113 -20.62 2.55 9.48
C TRP A 113 -19.72 2.51 8.23
N LEU A 114 -20.31 2.34 7.05
CA LEU A 114 -19.58 2.35 5.79
C LEU A 114 -19.00 3.74 5.49
N ASP A 115 -19.65 4.82 5.97
CA ASP A 115 -19.14 6.20 5.85
C ASP A 115 -17.87 6.38 6.70
N ASP A 116 -17.84 5.80 7.91
CA ASP A 116 -16.68 5.85 8.80
C ASP A 116 -15.51 5.02 8.27
N VAL A 117 -15.78 3.95 7.51
CA VAL A 117 -14.76 3.15 6.81
C VAL A 117 -14.20 3.93 5.63
N GLU A 118 -15.04 4.59 4.84
CA GLU A 118 -14.60 5.47 3.74
C GLU A 118 -13.71 6.62 4.26
N ALA A 119 -13.97 7.11 5.47
CA ALA A 119 -13.16 8.13 6.12
C ALA A 119 -11.84 7.60 6.73
N GLY A 120 -11.59 6.29 6.68
CA GLY A 120 -10.39 5.66 7.25
C GLY A 120 -10.35 5.65 8.78
N LYS A 121 -11.46 5.93 9.45
CA LYS A 121 -11.54 5.99 10.92
C LYS A 121 -11.87 4.64 11.55
N SER A 122 -12.47 3.75 10.78
CA SER A 122 -12.96 2.47 11.27
C SER A 122 -12.69 1.31 10.32
N ALA A 123 -12.66 0.11 10.88
CA ALA A 123 -12.54 -1.15 10.16
C ALA A 123 -13.58 -2.14 10.69
N TYR A 124 -14.27 -2.82 9.79
CA TYR A 124 -15.33 -3.75 10.14
C TYR A 124 -15.03 -5.17 9.69
N ILE A 125 -15.23 -6.11 10.61
CA ILE A 125 -15.09 -7.53 10.36
C ILE A 125 -16.45 -8.10 10.00
N ALA A 126 -16.57 -8.60 8.77
CA ALA A 126 -17.75 -9.29 8.28
C ALA A 126 -17.36 -10.39 7.27
N ASP A 127 -18.33 -11.22 6.88
CA ASP A 127 -18.12 -12.24 5.86
C ASP A 127 -17.65 -11.63 4.54
N THR A 128 -16.69 -12.28 3.86
CA THR A 128 -16.07 -11.74 2.64
C THR A 128 -17.10 -11.51 1.54
N LEU A 129 -18.07 -12.41 1.37
CA LEU A 129 -19.09 -12.28 0.34
C LEU A 129 -20.03 -11.11 0.66
N TYR A 130 -20.45 -11.01 1.91
CA TYR A 130 -21.30 -9.92 2.37
C TYR A 130 -20.60 -8.56 2.22
N SER A 131 -19.34 -8.44 2.63
CA SER A 131 -18.56 -7.20 2.49
C SER A 131 -18.44 -6.76 1.03
N LYS A 132 -18.17 -7.70 0.11
CA LYS A 132 -18.12 -7.41 -1.33
C LYS A 132 -19.48 -6.93 -1.85
N PHE A 133 -20.55 -7.60 -1.47
CA PHE A 133 -21.91 -7.21 -1.85
C PHE A 133 -22.24 -5.78 -1.38
N MET A 134 -21.96 -5.45 -0.11
CA MET A 134 -22.25 -4.13 0.45
C MET A 134 -21.45 -3.00 -0.22
N ILE A 135 -20.18 -3.24 -0.54
CA ILE A 135 -19.37 -2.27 -1.31
C ILE A 135 -19.94 -2.10 -2.72
N GLY A 136 -20.39 -3.19 -3.36
CA GLY A 136 -21.05 -3.12 -4.66
C GLY A 136 -22.34 -2.28 -4.62
N GLU A 137 -23.18 -2.45 -3.60
CA GLU A 137 -24.38 -1.64 -3.40
C GLU A 137 -24.04 -0.16 -3.14
N ARG A 138 -23.01 0.12 -2.35
CA ARG A 138 -22.51 1.47 -2.12
C ARG A 138 -21.99 2.12 -3.40
N PHE A 139 -21.25 1.37 -4.22
CA PHE A 139 -20.75 1.81 -5.51
C PHE A 139 -21.90 2.16 -6.47
N LYS A 140 -22.99 1.40 -6.49
CA LYS A 140 -24.17 1.75 -7.30
C LYS A 140 -24.76 3.11 -6.94
N LEU A 141 -24.71 3.50 -5.66
CA LEU A 141 -25.25 4.79 -5.21
C LEU A 141 -24.27 5.95 -5.39
N THR A 142 -22.99 5.76 -5.06
CA THR A 142 -22.01 6.86 -5.01
C THR A 142 -21.12 6.94 -6.24
N GLY A 143 -20.95 5.83 -6.97
CA GLY A 143 -19.99 5.67 -8.06
C GLY A 143 -18.52 5.65 -7.62
N LYS A 144 -18.23 5.50 -6.31
CA LYS A 144 -16.86 5.57 -5.76
C LYS A 144 -16.38 4.22 -5.22
N CYS A 145 -15.07 3.97 -5.34
CA CYS A 145 -14.40 2.73 -4.93
C CYS A 145 -13.36 2.98 -3.84
N ASN A 146 -13.79 3.54 -2.70
CA ASN A 146 -12.88 3.95 -1.62
C ASN A 146 -12.68 2.87 -0.54
N ILE A 147 -13.36 1.73 -0.67
CA ILE A 147 -13.37 0.68 0.34
C ILE A 147 -12.76 -0.58 -0.26
N ARG A 148 -11.87 -1.21 0.49
CA ARG A 148 -11.21 -2.46 0.10
C ARG A 148 -11.52 -3.55 1.12
N VAL A 149 -11.81 -4.75 0.61
CA VAL A 149 -11.91 -5.94 1.46
C VAL A 149 -10.55 -6.58 1.56
N VAL A 150 -10.11 -6.83 2.79
CA VAL A 150 -8.93 -7.65 3.08
C VAL A 150 -9.43 -8.95 3.70
N SER A 151 -9.07 -10.07 3.07
CA SER A 151 -9.45 -11.41 3.54
C SER A 151 -8.35 -11.98 4.42
N PHE A 152 -8.71 -12.36 5.65
CA PHE A 152 -7.84 -13.07 6.57
C PHE A 152 -8.60 -14.22 7.23
N ASP A 153 -7.89 -15.31 7.53
CA ASP A 153 -8.49 -16.54 8.04
C ASP A 153 -8.72 -16.44 9.56
N LEU A 154 -9.88 -15.91 9.96
CA LEU A 154 -10.34 -15.98 11.36
C LEU A 154 -10.87 -17.36 11.71
N CYS A 155 -11.68 -17.91 10.81
CA CYS A 155 -12.52 -19.06 11.06
C CYS A 155 -13.09 -19.59 9.74
N SER A 156 -13.17 -20.91 9.60
CA SER A 156 -13.85 -21.54 8.46
C SER A 156 -15.29 -21.87 8.82
N GLY A 157 -16.21 -21.31 8.04
CA GLY A 157 -17.65 -21.52 8.16
C GLY A 157 -18.25 -21.98 6.84
N TYR A 158 -19.29 -22.80 6.92
CA TYR A 158 -20.09 -23.20 5.75
C TYR A 158 -21.49 -22.60 5.89
N ILE A 159 -21.99 -22.02 4.81
CA ILE A 159 -23.40 -21.62 4.73
C ILE A 159 -24.22 -22.88 4.47
N ALA A 160 -25.16 -23.17 5.37
CA ALA A 160 -26.03 -24.33 5.28
C ALA A 160 -27.49 -23.91 5.40
N LEU A 161 -28.39 -24.67 4.76
CA LEU A 161 -29.82 -24.50 4.93
C LEU A 161 -30.28 -25.22 6.19
N ALA A 162 -30.74 -24.46 7.18
CA ALA A 162 -31.32 -25.01 8.38
C ALA A 162 -32.77 -25.44 8.13
N THR A 163 -33.09 -26.69 8.43
CA THR A 163 -34.45 -27.23 8.34
C THR A 163 -34.98 -27.62 9.71
N ARG A 164 -36.30 -27.56 9.90
CA ARG A 164 -36.94 -27.99 11.16
C ARG A 164 -36.59 -29.45 11.48
N ARG A 165 -36.26 -29.71 12.75
CA ARG A 165 -36.00 -31.07 13.24
C ARG A 165 -37.24 -31.94 13.09
N GLY A 166 -37.07 -33.15 12.55
CA GLY A 166 -38.15 -34.13 12.36
C GLY A 166 -38.83 -34.10 10.99
N LEU A 167 -38.29 -33.37 10.00
CA LEU A 167 -38.77 -33.52 8.62
C LEU A 167 -38.58 -34.95 8.10
N HIS A 168 -39.49 -35.36 7.22
CA HIS A 168 -39.46 -36.69 6.62
C HIS A 168 -38.15 -36.94 5.87
N LYS A 169 -37.44 -38.04 6.17
CA LYS A 169 -36.10 -38.34 5.61
C LYS A 169 -36.06 -38.29 4.08
N LYS A 170 -37.13 -38.73 3.41
CA LYS A 170 -37.25 -38.68 1.93
C LYS A 170 -37.24 -37.25 1.38
N TYR A 171 -37.79 -36.29 2.12
CA TYR A 171 -37.76 -34.88 1.74
C TYR A 171 -36.34 -34.33 1.87
N MET A 172 -35.68 -34.58 3.02
CA MET A 172 -34.30 -34.15 3.24
C MET A 172 -33.37 -34.69 2.16
N ARG A 173 -33.48 -35.98 1.81
CA ARG A 173 -32.66 -36.56 0.74
C ARG A 173 -32.86 -35.87 -0.61
N LYS A 174 -34.11 -35.55 -0.97
CA LYS A 174 -34.41 -34.81 -2.20
C LYS A 174 -33.85 -33.38 -2.17
N LEU A 175 -33.90 -32.73 -1.01
CA LEU A 175 -33.36 -31.38 -0.82
C LEU A 175 -31.83 -31.39 -0.96
N ASP A 176 -31.16 -32.35 -0.32
CA ASP A 176 -29.70 -32.52 -0.41
C ASP A 176 -29.27 -32.83 -1.85
N GLU A 177 -29.94 -33.78 -2.53
CA GLU A 177 -29.70 -34.08 -3.95
C GLU A 177 -29.92 -32.84 -4.84
N GLY A 178 -30.93 -32.02 -4.53
CA GLY A 178 -31.21 -30.78 -5.24
C GLY A 178 -30.11 -29.73 -5.07
N ILE A 179 -29.66 -29.50 -3.84
CA ILE A 179 -28.56 -28.57 -3.52
C ILE A 179 -27.25 -29.05 -4.18
N LEU A 180 -26.99 -30.35 -4.13
CA LEU A 180 -25.81 -30.94 -4.75
C LEU A 180 -25.82 -30.69 -6.27
N ARG A 181 -26.92 -30.98 -6.96
CA ARG A 181 -27.07 -30.68 -8.40
C ARG A 181 -26.97 -29.20 -8.71
N PHE A 182 -27.51 -28.33 -7.84
CA PHE A 182 -27.42 -26.88 -8.00
C PHE A 182 -25.97 -26.37 -7.92
N ASN A 183 -25.18 -26.94 -7.01
CA ASN A 183 -23.75 -26.66 -6.87
C ASN A 183 -22.93 -27.26 -8.03
N GLU A 184 -23.17 -28.51 -8.40
CA GLU A 184 -22.51 -29.18 -9.52
C GLU A 184 -22.78 -28.46 -10.85
N GLY A 185 -24.01 -27.96 -11.03
CA GLY A 185 -24.40 -27.11 -12.15
C GLY A 185 -23.80 -25.70 -12.13
N ARG A 186 -23.00 -25.35 -11.12
CA ARG A 186 -22.38 -24.02 -10.91
C ARG A 186 -23.38 -22.86 -10.84
N LEU A 187 -24.65 -23.13 -10.60
CA LEU A 187 -25.69 -22.11 -10.54
C LEU A 187 -25.50 -21.22 -9.31
N ALA A 188 -25.15 -21.81 -8.16
CA ALA A 188 -24.79 -21.07 -6.95
C ALA A 188 -23.66 -20.08 -7.20
N LYS A 189 -22.57 -20.56 -7.81
CA LYS A 189 -21.40 -19.74 -8.13
C LYS A 189 -21.76 -18.60 -9.08
N ARG A 190 -22.54 -18.87 -10.12
CA ARG A 190 -22.99 -17.85 -11.06
C ARG A 190 -23.77 -16.74 -10.35
N HIS A 191 -24.72 -17.10 -9.50
CA HIS A 191 -25.54 -16.12 -8.81
C HIS A 191 -24.74 -15.29 -7.79
N ILE A 192 -23.77 -15.92 -7.12
CA ILE A 192 -22.81 -15.24 -6.26
C ILE A 192 -21.95 -14.24 -7.04
N LEU A 193 -21.45 -14.61 -8.23
CA LEU A 193 -20.65 -13.71 -9.06
C LEU A 193 -21.47 -12.52 -9.58
N GLU A 194 -22.73 -12.76 -9.98
CA GLU A 194 -23.64 -11.70 -10.39
C GLU A 194 -23.91 -10.68 -9.27
N SER A 195 -23.98 -11.12 -8.00
CA SER A 195 -24.24 -10.23 -6.87
C SER A 195 -23.01 -9.39 -6.46
N VAL A 196 -21.79 -9.86 -6.72
CA VAL A 196 -20.54 -9.13 -6.42
C VAL A 196 -19.93 -8.41 -7.62
N LEU A 197 -20.58 -8.43 -8.78
CA LEU A 197 -20.05 -7.85 -10.02
C LEU A 197 -19.60 -6.39 -9.85
N TYR A 198 -20.38 -5.59 -9.12
CA TYR A 198 -20.07 -4.18 -8.89
C TYR A 198 -18.84 -3.97 -8.00
N TYR A 199 -18.56 -4.90 -7.09
CA TYR A 199 -17.29 -4.92 -6.37
C TYR A 199 -16.13 -5.28 -7.29
N GLU A 200 -16.33 -6.20 -8.24
CA GLU A 200 -15.29 -6.54 -9.21
C GLU A 200 -14.91 -5.32 -10.06
N ILE A 201 -15.84 -4.42 -10.40
CA ILE A 201 -15.49 -3.16 -11.09
C ILE A 201 -14.50 -2.33 -10.26
N CYS A 202 -14.71 -2.26 -8.93
CA CYS A 202 -13.80 -1.57 -8.02
C CYS A 202 -12.46 -2.32 -7.83
N SER A 203 -12.45 -3.64 -8.00
CA SER A 203 -11.26 -4.47 -7.78
C SER A 203 -10.45 -4.77 -9.05
N GLN A 204 -11.08 -4.71 -10.23
CA GLN A 204 -10.49 -5.07 -11.53
C GLN A 204 -9.61 -3.96 -12.11
N ASN A 205 -9.64 -2.76 -11.53
CA ASN A 205 -8.81 -1.62 -11.92
C ASN A 205 -7.83 -1.19 -10.83
N ILE A 206 -7.21 -2.15 -10.14
CA ILE A 206 -5.80 -1.94 -9.77
C ILE A 206 -4.94 -2.55 -10.89
N ASP A 207 -5.25 -2.21 -12.14
CA ASP A 207 -4.14 -1.84 -13.02
C ASP A 207 -3.30 -0.91 -12.16
N VAL A 208 -2.01 -1.21 -12.02
CA VAL A 208 -1.07 -0.34 -11.34
C VAL A 208 -1.21 1.00 -12.04
N VAL A 209 -2.11 1.85 -11.54
CA VAL A 209 -2.31 3.17 -12.07
C VAL A 209 -1.00 3.79 -11.69
N ARG A 210 -0.11 3.84 -12.69
CA ARG A 210 1.04 4.71 -12.70
C ARG A 210 0.43 6.10 -12.68
N ASN A 211 -0.09 6.49 -11.52
CA ASN A 211 -0.30 7.89 -11.23
C ASN A 211 1.07 8.49 -11.52
N PRO A 212 1.17 9.38 -12.52
CA PRO A 212 2.44 10.00 -12.84
C PRO A 212 3.00 10.60 -11.55
N LEU A 213 4.31 10.46 -11.34
CA LEU A 213 4.98 10.98 -10.14
C LEU A 213 4.52 12.43 -9.94
N ASP A 214 4.03 12.74 -8.74
CA ASP A 214 3.57 14.08 -8.45
C ASP A 214 4.78 15.00 -8.23
N LEU A 215 4.59 16.30 -8.39
CA LEU A 215 5.64 17.29 -8.17
C LEU A 215 6.13 17.26 -6.71
N GLU A 216 5.25 16.87 -5.79
CA GLU A 216 5.53 16.72 -4.36
C GLU A 216 6.58 15.64 -4.09
N ASP A 217 6.53 14.51 -4.82
CA ASP A 217 7.51 13.43 -4.74
C ASP A 217 8.92 13.87 -5.23
N LEU A 218 8.97 14.91 -6.07
CA LEU A 218 10.21 15.46 -6.67
C LEU A 218 10.71 16.73 -5.96
N LEU A 219 9.97 17.27 -4.99
CA LEU A 219 10.31 18.50 -4.28
C LEU A 219 11.69 18.41 -3.60
N GLY A 220 12.02 17.25 -3.04
CA GLY A 220 13.33 16.98 -2.43
C GLY A 220 14.49 17.15 -3.44
N ALA A 221 14.31 16.68 -4.68
CA ALA A 221 15.34 16.85 -5.72
C ALA A 221 15.52 18.32 -6.12
N PHE A 222 14.41 19.06 -6.25
CA PHE A 222 14.45 20.49 -6.57
C PHE A 222 15.05 21.34 -5.46
N THR A 223 14.79 21.01 -4.19
CA THR A 223 15.38 21.74 -3.04
C THR A 223 16.90 21.54 -2.97
N ILE A 224 17.39 20.32 -3.19
CA ILE A 224 18.84 20.04 -3.25
C ILE A 224 19.50 20.80 -4.41
N LEU A 225 18.87 20.79 -5.60
CA LEU A 225 19.37 21.54 -6.75
C LEU A 225 19.43 23.05 -6.46
N GLY A 226 18.36 23.60 -5.89
CA GLY A 226 18.27 25.01 -5.54
C GLY A 226 19.31 25.42 -4.49
N ALA A 227 19.48 24.62 -3.44
CA ALA A 227 20.50 24.85 -2.42
C ALA A 227 21.91 24.79 -3.00
N GLY A 228 22.19 23.79 -3.85
CA GLY A 228 23.50 23.65 -4.51
C GLY A 228 23.84 24.84 -5.40
N LEU A 229 22.89 25.31 -6.21
CA LEU A 229 23.06 26.51 -7.03
C LEU A 229 23.24 27.77 -6.16
N GLY A 230 22.46 27.91 -5.10
CA GLY A 230 22.57 29.04 -4.17
C GLY A 230 23.95 29.12 -3.51
N ILE A 231 24.44 28.01 -2.98
CA ILE A 231 25.78 27.92 -2.37
C ILE A 231 26.86 28.24 -3.41
N SER A 232 26.73 27.73 -4.64
CA SER A 232 27.70 28.00 -5.72
C SER A 232 27.78 29.48 -6.05
N VAL A 233 26.63 30.17 -6.16
CA VAL A 233 26.57 31.61 -6.42
C VAL A 233 27.17 32.40 -5.26
N ILE A 234 26.86 32.04 -4.01
CA ILE A 234 27.42 32.69 -2.82
C ILE A 234 28.95 32.56 -2.79
N TYR A 235 29.48 31.37 -3.08
CA TYR A 235 30.92 31.14 -3.12
C TYR A 235 31.59 31.98 -4.21
N PHE A 236 30.99 32.02 -5.41
CA PHE A 236 31.48 32.84 -6.51
C PHE A 236 31.50 34.34 -6.16
N ILE A 237 30.46 34.86 -5.51
CA ILE A 237 30.42 36.26 -5.06
C ILE A 237 31.50 36.53 -4.00
N MET A 238 31.71 35.60 -3.06
CA MET A 238 32.77 35.73 -2.04
C MET A 238 34.17 35.76 -2.67
N GLU A 239 34.47 34.88 -3.63
CA GLU A 239 35.74 34.93 -4.37
C GLU A 239 35.93 36.26 -5.08
N LEU A 240 34.87 36.78 -5.73
CA LEU A 240 34.92 38.03 -6.47
C LEU A 240 35.15 39.24 -5.55
N ALA A 241 34.53 39.23 -4.37
CA ALA A 241 34.75 40.23 -3.33
C ALA A 241 36.17 40.18 -2.76
N MET A 242 36.67 38.99 -2.41
CA MET A 242 38.05 38.81 -1.93
C MET A 242 39.08 39.22 -3.00
N TYR A 243 38.84 38.89 -4.26
CA TYR A 243 39.71 39.28 -5.36
C TYR A 243 39.77 40.80 -5.53
N ARG A 244 38.63 41.50 -5.41
CA ARG A 244 38.60 42.98 -5.46
C ARG A 244 39.33 43.61 -4.27
N VAL A 245 39.12 43.09 -3.06
CA VAL A 245 39.80 43.59 -1.84
C VAL A 245 41.31 43.37 -1.91
N LYS A 246 41.78 42.27 -2.49
CA LYS A 246 43.22 41.99 -2.65
C LYS A 246 43.88 42.82 -3.77
N LYS A 247 43.09 43.36 -4.70
CA LYS A 247 43.59 44.15 -5.85
C LYS A 247 43.68 45.65 -5.54
N ASN A 248 42.89 46.15 -4.59
CA ASN A 248 43.04 47.48 -4.01
C ASN A 248 44.09 47.48 -2.90
#